data_AF-A0A1H8ACC7-F1
#
_entry.id   AF-A0A1H8ACC7-F1
#
_cell.length_a   1.000
_cell.length_b   1.000
_cell.length_c   1.000
_cell.angle_alpha   90.00
_cell.angle_beta   90.00
_cell.angle_gamma   90.00
#
_symmetry.space_group_name_H-M   'P 1'
#
loop_
_entity.id
_entity.type
_entity.pdbx_description
1 polymer ?
#
loop_
_entity_poly.entity_id
_entity_poly.type
_entity_poly.pdbx_seq_one_letter_code
_entity_poly.pdbx_strand_id
1 'polypeptide(L)' 'RNRMKTDEFIELTNQRAGVEGLPSVFRRFYNVDSMPVRGKVRSKLFFGFKVLASNVKKLFKNPGIVTG' A
#
# COMPACT_ATOMS: atom_id res chain seq x y z
N ARG A 1 0.22 22.81 19.22
CA ARG A 1 0.21 22.89 17.73
C ARG A 1 1.63 22.92 17.11
N ASN A 2 2.70 23.26 17.85
CA ASN A 2 4.08 23.32 17.31
C ASN A 2 4.75 21.96 16.99
N ARG A 3 4.21 20.82 17.46
CA ARG A 3 4.77 19.47 17.19
C ARG A 3 4.37 18.86 15.84
N MET A 4 3.55 19.55 15.04
CA MET A 4 3.08 19.07 13.73
C MET A 4 3.89 19.61 12.55
N LYS A 5 4.92 20.43 12.81
CA LYS A 5 5.76 21.08 11.79
C LYS A 5 7.20 20.57 11.78
N THR A 6 7.56 19.65 12.67
CA THR A 6 8.87 18.99 12.65
C THR A 6 8.95 18.05 11.45
N ASP A 7 10.09 18.02 10.77
CA ASP A 7 10.31 17.15 9.60
C ASP A 7 9.99 15.69 9.88
N GLU A 8 10.36 15.18 11.07
CA GLU A 8 10.04 13.82 11.52
C GLU A 8 8.52 13.55 11.56
N PHE A 9 7.74 14.54 11.97
CA PHE A 9 6.28 14.40 12.02
C PHE A 9 5.70 14.37 10.61
N ILE A 10 6.19 15.24 9.72
CA ILE A 10 5.77 15.32 8.32
C ILE A 10 6.07 14.01 7.60
N GLU A 11 7.28 13.47 7.78
CA GLU A 11 7.69 12.19 7.20
C GLU A 11 6.78 11.05 7.68
N LEU A 12 6.54 10.95 8.98
CA LEU A 12 5.67 9.92 9.55
C LEU A 12 4.23 10.04 9.02
N THR A 13 3.69 11.26 8.90
CA THR A 13 2.36 11.46 8.31
C THR A 13 2.30 11.13 6.82
N ASN A 14 3.36 11.41 6.06
CA ASN A 14 3.44 11.04 4.65
C ASN A 14 3.50 9.51 4.45
N GLN A 15 4.25 8.82 5.31
CA GLN A 15 4.27 7.35 5.34
C GLN A 15 2.89 6.78 5.65
N ARG A 16 2.18 7.34 6.66
CA ARG A 16 0.81 6.94 7.01
C ARG A 16 -0.19 7.19 5.89
N ALA A 17 -0.17 8.37 5.27
CA ALA A 17 -1.02 8.68 4.13
C ALA A 17 -0.79 7.69 2.96
N GLY A 18 0.46 7.26 2.76
CA GLY A 18 0.81 6.22 1.80
C GLY A 18 0.18 4.86 2.12
N VAL A 19 0.18 4.43 3.38
CA VAL A 19 -0.40 3.15 3.84
C VAL A 19 -1.94 3.20 3.87
N GLU A 20 -2.52 4.29 4.37
CA GLU A 20 -3.97 4.51 4.44
C GLU A 20 -4.62 4.65 3.06
N GLY A 21 -3.86 5.04 2.03
CA GLY A 21 -4.31 5.07 0.64
C GLY A 21 -4.36 3.69 -0.05
N LEU A 22 -3.61 2.70 0.43
CA LEU A 22 -3.58 1.34 -0.13
C LEU A 22 -4.96 0.65 -0.17
N PRO A 23 -5.80 0.66 0.89
CA PRO A 23 -7.12 0.03 0.82
C PRO A 23 -8.00 0.61 -0.29
N SER A 24 -7.92 1.92 -0.57
CA SER A 24 -8.65 2.56 -1.67
C SER A 24 -8.20 2.04 -3.04
N VAL A 25 -6.88 1.93 -3.25
CA VAL A 25 -6.30 1.36 -4.49
C VAL A 25 -6.71 -0.10 -4.67
N PHE A 26 -6.68 -0.88 -3.59
CA PHE A 26 -7.11 -2.28 -3.59
C PHE A 26 -8.59 -2.45 -3.88
N ARG A 27 -9.43 -1.55 -3.39
CA ARG A 27 -10.85 -1.53 -3.73
C ARG A 27 -11.06 -1.22 -5.21
N ARG A 28 -10.39 -0.19 -5.75
CA ARG A 28 -10.59 0.32 -7.13
C ARG A 28 -9.99 -0.55 -8.22
N PHE A 29 -8.75 -1.00 -8.07
CA PHE A 29 -8.03 -1.74 -9.11
C PHE A 29 -8.20 -3.26 -9.00
N TYR A 30 -8.50 -3.73 -7.78
CA TYR A 30 -8.40 -5.15 -7.47
C TYR A 30 -9.70 -5.78 -6.95
N ASN A 31 -10.80 -5.00 -6.84
CA ASN A 31 -12.13 -5.44 -6.40
C ASN A 31 -12.07 -6.36 -5.17
N VAL A 32 -11.29 -5.95 -4.16
CA VAL A 32 -11.02 -6.77 -2.97
C VAL A 32 -12.29 -7.07 -2.16
N ASP A 33 -13.30 -6.20 -2.20
CA ASP A 33 -14.58 -6.41 -1.51
C ASP A 33 -15.32 -7.66 -1.98
N SER A 34 -15.26 -7.94 -3.28
CA SER A 34 -15.95 -9.07 -3.90
C SER A 34 -15.13 -10.36 -3.81
N MET A 35 -13.92 -10.31 -3.24
CA MET A 35 -13.04 -11.47 -3.14
C MET A 35 -13.45 -12.39 -1.98
N PRO A 36 -13.51 -13.72 -2.19
CA PRO A 36 -13.74 -14.68 -1.11
C PRO A 36 -12.46 -14.87 -0.26
N VAL A 37 -12.03 -13.84 0.47
CA VAL A 37 -10.80 -13.84 1.30
C VAL A 37 -10.93 -14.64 2.61
N ARG A 38 -12.15 -14.88 3.09
CA ARG A 38 -12.41 -15.41 4.44
C ARG A 38 -12.60 -16.94 4.56
N GLY A 39 -12.32 -17.73 3.51
CA GLY A 39 -12.57 -19.19 3.57
C GLY A 39 -11.60 -20.12 2.86
N LYS A 40 -10.71 -19.63 1.99
CA LYS A 40 -9.80 -20.48 1.20
C LYS A 40 -8.37 -19.93 1.22
N VAL A 41 -7.39 -20.79 1.52
CA VAL A 41 -5.95 -20.45 1.54
C VAL A 41 -5.49 -19.88 0.20
N ARG A 42 -6.02 -20.41 -0.92
CA ARG A 42 -5.73 -19.90 -2.27
C ARG A 42 -6.10 -18.43 -2.44
N SER A 43 -7.25 -17.99 -1.90
CA SER A 43 -7.67 -16.58 -1.99
C SER A 43 -6.71 -15.63 -1.26
N LYS A 44 -6.06 -16.07 -0.18
CA LYS A 44 -5.04 -15.27 0.53
C LYS A 44 -3.77 -15.09 -0.30
N LEU A 45 -3.34 -16.12 -1.03
CA LEU A 45 -2.20 -16.02 -1.96
C LEU A 45 -2.48 -15.03 -3.09
N PHE A 46 -3.66 -15.09 -3.71
CA PHE A 46 -4.05 -14.12 -4.74
C PHE A 46 -4.12 -12.68 -4.22
N PHE A 47 -4.56 -12.48 -2.97
CA PHE A 47 -4.52 -11.17 -2.33
C PHE A 47 -3.07 -10.70 -2.14
N GLY A 48 -2.17 -11.56 -1.64
CA GLY A 48 -0.74 -11.27 -1.51
C GLY A 48 -0.08 -10.87 -2.83
N PHE A 49 -0.38 -11.57 -3.93
CA PHE A 49 0.14 -11.21 -5.26
C PHE A 49 -0.33 -9.84 -5.75
N LYS A 50 -1.55 -9.42 -5.42
CA LYS A 50 -2.06 -8.08 -5.76
C LYS A 50 -1.37 -6.98 -4.97
N VAL A 51 -1.10 -7.23 -3.68
CA VAL A 51 -0.28 -6.34 -2.85
C VAL A 51 1.13 -6.23 -3.44
N LEU A 52 1.75 -7.37 -3.78
CA LEU A 52 3.08 -7.41 -4.38
C LEU A 52 3.11 -6.65 -5.72
N ALA A 53 2.16 -6.90 -6.62
CA ALA A 53 2.06 -6.23 -7.91
C ALA A 53 1.91 -4.71 -7.77
N SER A 54 1.14 -4.23 -6.78
CA SER A 54 1.00 -2.80 -6.51
C SER A 54 2.31 -2.18 -6.03
N ASN A 55 3.08 -2.88 -5.20
CA ASN A 55 4.40 -2.43 -4.74
C ASN A 55 5.44 -2.46 -5.87
N VAL A 56 5.45 -3.54 -6.67
CA VAL A 56 6.34 -3.71 -7.83
C VAL A 56 6.09 -2.64 -8.90
N LYS A 57 4.83 -2.29 -9.17
CA LYS A 57 4.49 -1.19 -10.07
C LYS A 57 5.03 0.16 -9.58
N LYS A 58 5.07 0.38 -8.26
CA LYS A 58 5.64 1.59 -7.65
C LYS A 58 7.17 1.61 -7.75
N LEU A 59 7.81 0.45 -7.58
CA LEU A 59 9.26 0.27 -7.76
C LEU A 59 9.70 0.50 -9.21
N PHE A 60 9.00 -0.06 -10.20
CA PHE A 60 9.31 0.18 -11.62
C PHE A 60 9.09 1.63 -12.06
N LYS A 61 8.19 2.35 -11.40
CA LYS A 61 7.93 3.77 -11.69
C LYS A 61 9.01 4.69 -11.12
N ASN A 62 9.59 4.33 -9.96
CA ASN A 62 10.65 5.09 -9.27
C ASN A 62 11.75 4.13 -8.75
N PRO A 63 12.72 3.73 -9.60
CA PRO A 63 13.76 2.77 -9.22
C PRO A 63 14.75 3.30 -8.17
N GLY A 64 14.75 4.62 -7.87
CA GLY A 64 15.64 5.23 -6.87
C GLY A 64 15.22 5.04 -5.41
N ILE A 65 14.04 4.49 -5.12
CA ILE A 65 13.54 4.31 -3.73
C ILE A 65 14.11 3.04 -3.07
N VAL A 66 14.64 2.11 -3.87
CA VAL A 66 15.16 0.80 -3.42
C VAL A 66 16.69 0.78 -3.27
N THR A 67 17.41 1.78 -3.78
CA THR A 67 18.89 1.84 -3.79
C THR A 67 19.45 2.86 -2.78
N GLY A 68 18.68 3.26 -1.77
CA GLY A 68 19.12 4.16 -0.69
C GLY A 68 19.52 3.42 0.57
#